data_AF-A0A8T4R1D5-F1
#
_entry.id   AF-A0A8T4R1D5-F1
#
_cell.length_a   1.000
_cell.length_b   1.000
_cell.length_c   1.000
_cell.angle_alpha   90.00
_cell.angle_beta   90.00
_cell.angle_gamma   90.00
#
_symmetry.space_group_name_H-M   'P 1'
#
loop_
_entity.id
_entity.type
_entity.pdbx_description
1 polymer ?
#
loop_
_entity_poly.entity_id
_entity_poly.type
_entity_poly.pdbx_seq_one_letter_code
_entity_poly.pdbx_strand_id
1 'polypeptide(L)'
;MNEVIREDILSVLGKAIAILPGCSSQEIKKLSDQTIHNASIFQDEDSIAIAVIMYSLSKMMDRGCIIDKQVTGLLKEARDSLSENRDDNFRSAERSLIEHLG
;
A
#
# COMPACT_ATOMS: atom_id res chain seq x y z
N MET A 1 16.30 0.02 -2.21
CA MET A 1 15.42 1.21 -2.29
C MET A 1 16.14 2.45 -1.70
N ASN A 2 15.84 3.67 -2.15
CA ASN A 2 16.33 4.90 -1.50
C ASN A 2 15.61 5.13 -0.17
N GLU A 3 16.29 5.67 0.85
CA GLU A 3 15.71 5.91 2.17
C GLU A 3 14.47 6.81 2.15
N VAL A 4 14.45 7.86 1.32
CA VAL A 4 13.27 8.75 1.21
C VAL A 4 12.05 7.98 0.70
N ILE A 5 12.26 7.06 -0.23
CA ILE A 5 11.19 6.21 -0.78
C ILE A 5 10.74 5.19 0.27
N ARG A 6 11.69 4.60 1.00
CA ARG A 6 11.40 3.67 2.10
C ARG A 6 10.51 4.30 3.15
N GLU A 7 10.87 5.49 3.63
CA GLU A 7 10.10 6.23 4.64
C GLU A 7 8.70 6.58 4.12
N ASP A 8 8.58 7.00 2.85
CA ASP A 8 7.28 7.30 2.25
C ASP A 8 6.39 6.04 2.19
N ILE A 9 6.91 4.93 1.68
CA ILE A 9 6.17 3.66 1.59
C ILE A 9 5.78 3.16 2.98
N LEU A 10 6.68 3.21 3.96
CA LEU A 10 6.37 2.85 5.35
C LEU A 10 5.23 3.71 5.92
N SER A 11 5.25 5.02 5.64
CA SER A 11 4.19 5.96 6.04
C SER A 11 2.85 5.59 5.41
N VAL A 12 2.84 5.29 4.11
CA VAL A 12 1.63 4.90 3.36
C VAL A 12 1.06 3.59 3.88
N LEU A 13 1.88 2.55 4.01
CA LEU A 13 1.45 1.24 4.50
C LEU A 13 0.91 1.33 5.93
N GLY A 14 1.59 2.09 6.81
CA GLY A 14 1.13 2.33 8.18
C GLY A 14 -0.25 2.98 8.23
N LYS A 15 -0.48 4.02 7.41
CA LYS A 15 -1.79 4.69 7.31
C LYS A 15 -2.86 3.76 6.76
N ALA A 16 -2.56 3.01 5.70
CA ALA A 16 -3.50 2.06 5.12
C ALA A 16 -3.96 1.02 6.16
N ILE A 17 -3.02 0.39 6.87
CA ILE A 17 -3.33 -0.60 7.93
C ILE A 17 -4.22 0.00 9.03
N ALA A 18 -4.08 1.29 9.35
CA ALA A 18 -4.91 1.96 10.35
C ALA A 18 -6.32 2.32 9.84
N ILE A 19 -6.46 2.67 8.56
CA ILE A 19 -7.73 3.10 7.94
C ILE A 19 -8.64 1.91 7.62
N LEU A 20 -8.08 0.81 7.12
CA LEU A 20 -8.85 -0.32 6.56
C LEU A 20 -9.88 -0.91 7.55
N PRO A 21 -9.58 -1.13 8.85
CA PRO A 21 -10.57 -1.64 9.81
C PRO A 21 -11.76 -0.70 10.02
N GLY A 22 -11.57 0.61 9.86
CA GLY A 22 -12.62 1.63 10.02
C GLY A 22 -13.49 1.82 8.78
N CYS A 23 -13.17 1.15 7.67
CA CYS A 23 -13.90 1.23 6.40
C CYS A 23 -14.11 2.67 5.88
N SER A 24 -13.18 3.59 6.19
CA SER A 24 -13.28 4.99 5.78
C SER A 24 -12.85 5.17 4.32
N SER A 25 -13.81 5.09 3.39
CA SER A 25 -13.56 5.21 1.94
C SER A 25 -12.94 6.56 1.55
N GLN A 26 -13.31 7.64 2.26
CA GLN A 26 -12.75 8.96 2.00
C GLN A 26 -11.27 9.06 2.38
N GLU A 27 -10.87 8.45 3.50
CA GLU A 27 -9.47 8.48 3.96
C GLU A 27 -8.56 7.63 3.09
N ILE A 28 -9.00 6.42 2.68
CA ILE A 28 -8.21 5.58 1.78
C ILE A 28 -8.07 6.24 0.40
N LYS A 29 -9.10 6.95 -0.07
CA LYS A 29 -9.06 7.68 -1.33
C LYS A 29 -8.04 8.82 -1.27
N LYS A 30 -8.07 9.62 -0.19
CA LYS A 30 -7.09 10.68 0.03
C LYS A 30 -5.66 10.12 0.11
N LEU A 31 -5.49 8.97 0.78
CA LEU A 31 -4.19 8.30 0.84
C LEU A 31 -3.74 7.85 -0.55
N SER A 32 -4.61 7.21 -1.32
CA SER A 32 -4.35 6.82 -2.71
C SER A 32 -3.93 8.00 -3.57
N ASP A 33 -4.64 9.11 -3.52
CA ASP A 33 -4.32 10.31 -4.31
C ASP A 33 -2.92 10.85 -3.96
N GLN A 34 -2.59 10.90 -2.66
CA GLN A 34 -1.26 11.30 -2.20
C GLN A 34 -0.17 10.33 -2.67
N THR A 35 -0.41 9.02 -2.58
CA THR A 35 0.54 7.99 -3.00
C THR A 35 0.80 8.04 -4.51
N ILE A 36 -0.24 8.23 -5.33
CA ILE A 36 -0.09 8.39 -6.79
C ILE A 36 0.73 9.65 -7.10
N HIS A 37 0.47 10.76 -6.38
CA HIS A 37 1.25 11.98 -6.53
C HIS A 37 2.74 11.75 -6.21
N ASN A 38 3.04 11.12 -5.08
CA ASN A 38 4.42 10.80 -4.67
C ASN A 38 5.11 9.88 -5.69
N ALA A 39 4.42 8.83 -6.16
CA ALA A 39 4.95 7.94 -7.18
C ALA A 39 5.27 8.66 -8.50
N SER A 40 4.49 9.68 -8.87
CA SER A 40 4.77 10.51 -10.05
C SER A 40 6.04 11.38 -9.91
N ILE A 41 6.40 11.74 -8.66
CA ILE A 41 7.62 12.50 -8.34
C ILE A 41 8.82 11.57 -8.28
N PHE A 42 8.71 10.46 -7.55
CA PHE A 42 9.84 9.54 -7.33
C PHE A 42 10.16 8.67 -8.54
N GLN A 43 9.13 8.29 -9.33
CA GLN A 43 9.26 7.44 -10.53
C GLN A 43 9.99 6.12 -10.27
N ASP A 44 9.95 5.65 -9.03
CA ASP A 44 10.55 4.40 -8.57
C ASP A 44 9.54 3.25 -8.66
N GLU A 45 10.06 2.05 -8.97
CA GLU A 45 9.24 0.86 -9.22
C GLU A 45 8.38 0.50 -8.00
N ASP A 46 8.99 0.44 -6.82
CA ASP A 46 8.31 0.11 -5.57
C ASP A 46 7.26 1.20 -5.23
N SER A 47 7.56 2.48 -5.51
CA SER A 47 6.60 3.58 -5.33
C SER A 47 5.38 3.47 -6.26
N ILE A 48 5.59 3.12 -7.53
CA ILE A 48 4.51 2.94 -8.52
C ILE A 48 3.63 1.75 -8.12
N ALA A 49 4.23 0.65 -7.69
CA ALA A 49 3.49 -0.52 -7.25
C ALA A 49 2.59 -0.22 -6.05
N ILE A 50 3.11 0.49 -5.04
CA ILE A 50 2.32 0.91 -3.88
C ILE A 50 1.17 1.86 -4.29
N ALA A 51 1.38 2.74 -5.27
CA ALA A 51 0.31 3.57 -5.82
C ALA A 51 -0.82 2.74 -6.46
N VAL A 52 -0.48 1.69 -7.21
CA VAL A 52 -1.46 0.76 -7.81
C VAL A 52 -2.24 0.01 -6.74
N ILE A 53 -1.57 -0.48 -5.70
CA ILE A 53 -2.20 -1.17 -4.57
C ILE A 53 -3.17 -0.21 -3.86
N MET A 54 -2.74 1.00 -3.50
CA MET A 54 -3.58 1.98 -2.81
C MET A 54 -4.80 2.39 -3.65
N TYR A 55 -4.61 2.58 -4.96
CA TYR A 55 -5.71 2.87 -5.88
C TYR A 55 -6.74 1.74 -5.91
N SER A 56 -6.27 0.50 -6.01
CA SER A 56 -7.14 -0.69 -6.04
C SER A 56 -7.95 -0.81 -4.76
N LEU A 57 -7.30 -0.64 -3.59
CA LEU A 57 -7.98 -0.61 -2.29
C LEU A 57 -9.04 0.50 -2.21
N SER A 58 -8.70 1.71 -2.66
CA SER A 58 -9.66 2.82 -2.70
C SER A 58 -10.87 2.49 -3.56
N LYS A 59 -10.70 1.86 -4.73
CA LYS A 59 -11.82 1.46 -5.61
C LYS A 59 -12.65 0.33 -5.03
N MET A 60 -12.04 -0.63 -4.34
CA MET A 60 -12.78 -1.67 -3.63
C MET A 60 -13.64 -1.05 -2.51
N MET A 61 -13.07 -0.15 -1.72
CA MET A 61 -13.81 0.51 -0.63
C MET A 61 -14.91 1.44 -1.14
N ASP A 62 -14.69 2.17 -2.24
CA ASP A 62 -15.74 2.97 -2.91
C ASP A 62 -16.93 2.11 -3.37
N ARG A 63 -16.70 0.83 -3.68
CA ARG A 63 -17.74 -0.15 -4.05
C ARG A 63 -18.38 -0.85 -2.86
N GLY A 64 -17.96 -0.53 -1.62
CA GLY A 64 -18.43 -1.19 -0.41
C GLY A 64 -17.89 -2.61 -0.23
N CYS A 65 -16.80 -2.99 -0.92
CA CYS A 65 -16.17 -4.28 -0.72
C CYS A 65 -15.53 -4.35 0.67
N ILE A 66 -15.73 -5.48 1.35
CA ILE A 66 -15.03 -5.77 2.60
C ILE A 66 -13.61 -6.19 2.23
N ILE A 67 -12.62 -5.47 2.76
CA ILE A 67 -11.22 -5.85 2.62
C ILE A 67 -10.96 -7.03 3.54
N ASP A 68 -10.56 -8.16 2.95
CA ASP A 68 -10.36 -9.38 3.71
C ASP A 68 -9.08 -9.32 4.59
N LYS A 69 -8.98 -10.32 5.47
CA LYS A 69 -7.84 -10.44 6.40
C LYS A 69 -6.53 -10.76 5.68
N GLN A 70 -6.58 -11.36 4.50
CA GLN A 70 -5.39 -11.71 3.71
C GLN A 70 -4.72 -10.44 3.18
N VAL A 71 -5.48 -9.53 2.58
CA VAL A 71 -4.99 -8.21 2.14
C VAL A 71 -4.39 -7.44 3.30
N THR A 72 -5.09 -7.38 4.44
CA THR A 72 -4.59 -6.69 5.64
C THR A 72 -3.32 -7.36 6.19
N GLY A 73 -3.22 -8.69 6.11
CA GLY A 73 -2.05 -9.46 6.51
C GLY A 73 -0.83 -9.17 5.62
N LEU A 74 -1.02 -9.19 4.30
CA LEU A 74 0.03 -8.89 3.33
C LEU A 74 0.54 -7.44 3.44
N LEU A 75 -0.35 -6.47 3.70
CA LEU A 75 0.08 -5.08 3.96
C LEU A 75 0.96 -4.97 5.21
N LYS A 76 0.63 -5.71 6.27
CA LYS A 76 1.47 -5.75 7.49
C LYS A 76 2.81 -6.41 7.21
N GLU A 77 2.82 -7.54 6.49
CA GLU A 77 4.04 -8.23 6.08
C GLU A 77 4.94 -7.33 5.23
N ALA A 78 4.38 -6.62 4.26
CA ALA A 78 5.12 -5.66 3.44
C ALA A 78 5.76 -4.57 4.31
N ARG A 79 4.99 -3.95 5.21
CA ARG A 79 5.49 -2.91 6.12
C ARG A 79 6.59 -3.43 7.03
N ASP A 80 6.36 -4.56 7.69
CA ASP A 80 7.27 -5.13 8.67
C ASP A 80 8.58 -5.55 7.98
N SER A 81 8.49 -6.20 6.82
CA SER A 81 9.65 -6.53 5.97
C SER A 81 10.45 -5.30 5.57
N LEU A 82 9.78 -4.24 5.12
CA LEU A 82 10.43 -3.00 4.69
C LEU A 82 11.10 -2.27 5.88
N SER A 83 10.48 -2.33 7.07
CA SER A 83 11.02 -1.75 8.31
C SER A 83 12.25 -2.50 8.83
N GLU A 84 12.35 -3.80 8.55
CA GLU A 84 13.49 -4.64 8.88
C GLU A 84 14.57 -4.66 7.78
N ASN A 85 14.47 -3.78 6.77
CA ASN A 85 15.36 -3.70 5.62
C ASN A 85 15.42 -4.99 4.77
N ARG A 86 14.33 -5.77 4.76
CA ARG A 86 14.17 -6.98 3.94
C ARG A 86 13.44 -6.64 2.63
N ASP A 87 14.13 -5.92 1.74
CA ASP A 87 13.56 -5.41 0.48
C ASP A 87 13.00 -6.55 -0.41
N ASP A 88 13.63 -7.73 -0.43
CA ASP A 88 13.14 -8.88 -1.23
C ASP A 88 11.82 -9.45 -0.69
N ASN A 89 11.68 -9.56 0.64
CA ASN A 89 10.44 -9.98 1.29
C ASN A 89 9.33 -8.96 1.07
N PHE A 90 9.66 -7.67 1.16
CA PHE A 90 8.74 -6.59 0.83
C PHE A 90 8.18 -6.73 -0.60
N ARG A 91 9.05 -6.91 -1.60
CA ARG A 91 8.62 -7.10 -3.00
C ARG A 91 7.83 -8.38 -3.22
N SER A 92 8.11 -9.44 -2.46
CA SER A 92 7.32 -10.67 -2.50
C SER A 92 5.89 -10.43 -1.99
N ALA A 93 5.75 -9.71 -0.88
CA ALA A 93 4.44 -9.34 -0.33
C ALA A 93 3.68 -8.38 -1.26
N GLU A 94 4.37 -7.43 -1.87
CA GLU A 94 3.83 -6.49 -2.86
C GLU A 94 3.26 -7.23 -4.08
N ARG A 95 4.01 -8.17 -4.67
CA ARG A 95 3.51 -8.99 -5.79
C ARG A 95 2.28 -9.79 -5.39
N SER A 96 2.29 -10.38 -4.19
CA SER A 96 1.13 -11.12 -3.66
C SER A 96 -0.10 -10.22 -3.48
N LEU A 97 0.09 -8.95 -3.08
CA LEU A 97 -0.99 -7.96 -3.03
C LEU A 97 -1.54 -7.65 -4.42
N ILE A 98 -0.68 -7.41 -5.40
CA ILE A 98 -1.11 -7.12 -6.77
C ILE A 98 -1.89 -8.29 -7.37
N GLU A 99 -1.41 -9.53 -7.19
CA GLU A 99 -2.08 -10.75 -7.64
C GLU A 99 -3.44 -10.97 -6.98
N HIS A 100 -3.60 -10.57 -5.72
CA HIS A 100 -4.87 -10.71 -4.99
C HIS A 100 -5.89 -9.60 -5.33
N LEU A 101 -5.41 -8.44 -5.77
CA LEU A 101 -6.25 -7.28 -6.09
C LEU A 101 -6.64 -7.17 -7.58
N GLY A 102 -5.89 -7.85 -8.47
CA GLY A 102 -6.14 -7.93 -9.92
C GLY A 102 -7.09 -9.06 -10.30
#